data_AF-A0A7S3Z4M8-F1
#
_entry.id   AF-A0A7S3Z4M8-F1
#
_cell.length_a   1.000
_cell.length_b   1.000
_cell.length_c   1.000
_cell.angle_alpha   90.00
_cell.angle_beta   90.00
_cell.angle_gamma   90.00
#
_symmetry.space_group_name_H-M   'P 1'
#
loop_
_entity.id
_entity.type
_entity.pdbx_description
1 polymer ?
#
loop_
_entity_poly.entity_id
_entity_poly.type
_entity_poly.pdbx_seq_one_letter_code
_entity_poly.pdbx_strand_id
1 'polypeptide(L)'
;MSFSSLVLISGLLCFILEKNWFINMSPGFKVPLYSILGVAVCFALLFSIIDLINYCCGMCQSHEAKPLVETETQVYLVVTTAVIMGFIFGLVFGLLDVEDADMGHLKVALLRDESICYPIGGVLGGIASAINQWLREESDDYKFNSLETNELDDEDDDDY
;
A
#
# COMPACT_ATOMS: atom_id res chain seq x y z
N MET A 1 -16.33 -10.98 -4.31
CA MET A 1 -16.44 -10.49 -5.71
C MET A 1 -16.55 -8.97 -5.80
N SER A 2 -17.34 -8.29 -4.95
CA SER A 2 -17.50 -6.83 -4.98
C SER A 2 -16.20 -6.03 -4.81
N PHE A 3 -15.26 -6.52 -3.99
CA PHE A 3 -13.96 -5.87 -3.77
C PHE A 3 -13.07 -5.89 -5.02
N SER A 4 -12.93 -7.04 -5.69
CA SER A 4 -12.16 -7.15 -6.93
C SER A 4 -12.74 -6.30 -8.07
N SER A 5 -14.06 -6.14 -8.12
CA SER A 5 -14.72 -5.26 -9.09
C SER A 5 -14.35 -3.79 -8.87
N LEU A 6 -14.26 -3.35 -7.60
CA LEU A 6 -13.84 -1.99 -7.26
C LEU A 6 -12.37 -1.73 -7.61
N VAL A 7 -11.50 -2.71 -7.39
CA VAL A 7 -10.08 -2.63 -7.76
C VAL A 7 -9.92 -2.54 -9.28
N LEU A 8 -10.64 -3.37 -10.03
CA LEU A 8 -10.62 -3.33 -11.51
C LEU A 8 -11.22 -2.03 -12.06
N ILE A 9 -12.33 -1.53 -11.50
CA ILE A 9 -12.94 -0.27 -11.90
C ILE A 9 -12.02 0.91 -11.58
N SER A 10 -11.37 0.90 -10.41
CA SER A 10 -10.36 1.91 -10.04
C SER A 10 -9.19 1.91 -11.03
N GLY A 11 -8.68 0.73 -11.41
CA GLY A 11 -7.62 0.59 -12.41
C GLY A 11 -8.05 1.07 -13.80
N LEU A 12 -9.28 0.76 -14.22
CA LEU A 12 -9.84 1.21 -15.50
C LEU A 12 -10.05 2.73 -15.52
N LEU A 13 -10.50 3.31 -14.41
CA LEU A 13 -10.64 4.75 -14.21
C LEU A 13 -9.28 5.45 -14.24
N CYS A 14 -8.22 4.84 -13.71
CA CYS A 14 -6.86 5.38 -13.79
C CYS A 14 -6.36 5.46 -15.25
N PHE A 15 -6.74 4.52 -16.12
CA PHE A 15 -6.42 4.56 -17.55
C PHE A 15 -7.31 5.53 -18.35
N ILE A 16 -8.60 5.63 -17.99
CA ILE A 16 -9.54 6.57 -18.62
C ILE A 16 -9.22 8.03 -18.26
N LEU A 17 -8.48 8.26 -17.18
CA LEU A 17 -7.95 9.57 -16.80
C LEU A 17 -6.76 10.05 -17.69
N GLU A 18 -6.54 9.46 -18.86
CA GLU A 18 -5.43 9.86 -19.74
C GLU A 18 -5.77 10.99 -20.74
N LYS A 19 -4.89 12.00 -20.70
CA LYS A 19 -4.41 12.95 -21.72
C LYS A 19 -5.17 14.21 -22.12
N ASN A 20 -6.49 14.35 -22.06
CA ASN A 20 -7.15 15.49 -22.74
C ASN A 20 -7.95 16.47 -21.87
N TRP A 21 -7.94 16.37 -20.54
CA TRP A 21 -8.68 17.30 -19.67
C TRP A 21 -7.85 18.44 -19.04
N PHE A 22 -6.51 18.34 -19.02
CA PHE A 22 -5.66 19.25 -18.21
C PHE A 22 -4.96 20.38 -18.95
N ILE A 23 -5.14 20.49 -20.27
CA ILE A 23 -4.40 21.43 -21.13
C ILE A 23 -4.63 22.92 -20.79
N ASN A 24 -5.55 23.27 -19.88
CA ASN A 24 -5.83 24.67 -19.54
C ASN A 24 -6.32 24.92 -18.08
N MET A 25 -5.87 24.13 -17.10
CA MET A 25 -6.30 24.32 -15.69
C MET A 25 -5.31 25.17 -14.86
N SER A 26 -5.83 25.90 -13.87
CA SER A 26 -5.00 26.75 -13.00
C SER A 26 -4.09 25.90 -12.10
N PRO A 27 -2.89 26.40 -11.73
CA PRO A 27 -1.90 25.67 -10.94
C PRO A 27 -2.43 25.14 -9.60
N GLY A 28 -3.44 25.81 -9.03
CA GLY A 28 -4.03 25.43 -7.74
C GLY A 28 -4.86 24.14 -7.78
N PHE A 29 -5.46 23.80 -8.93
CA PHE A 29 -6.18 22.53 -9.10
C PHE A 29 -5.26 21.40 -9.59
N LYS A 30 -4.14 21.74 -10.21
CA LYS A 30 -3.15 20.79 -10.72
C LYS A 30 -2.57 19.93 -9.59
N VAL A 31 -1.98 20.57 -8.59
CA VAL A 31 -1.32 19.89 -7.45
C VAL A 31 -2.18 18.82 -6.75
N PRO A 32 -3.43 19.10 -6.33
CA PRO A 32 -4.26 18.08 -5.66
C PRO A 32 -4.64 16.92 -6.59
N LEU A 33 -4.80 17.16 -7.89
CA LEU A 33 -5.12 16.11 -8.86
C LEU A 33 -3.95 15.14 -9.06
N TYR A 34 -2.73 15.66 -9.19
CA TYR A 34 -1.52 14.82 -9.23
C TYR A 34 -1.30 14.08 -7.91
N SER A 35 -1.68 14.66 -6.77
CA SER A 35 -1.62 13.99 -5.46
C SER A 35 -2.60 12.80 -5.36
N ILE A 36 -3.84 12.99 -5.79
CA ILE A 36 -4.86 11.91 -5.81
C ILE A 36 -4.44 10.80 -6.80
N LEU A 37 -3.92 11.19 -7.96
CA LEU A 37 -3.40 10.24 -8.95
C LEU A 37 -2.21 9.44 -8.38
N GLY A 38 -1.29 10.11 -7.68
CA GLY A 38 -0.17 9.47 -6.98
C GLY A 38 -0.64 8.46 -5.92
N VAL A 39 -1.64 8.81 -5.12
CA VAL A 39 -2.27 7.89 -4.14
C VAL A 39 -2.87 6.68 -4.82
N ALA A 40 -3.66 6.88 -5.89
CA ALA A 40 -4.31 5.79 -6.60
C ALA A 40 -3.31 4.80 -7.23
N VAL A 41 -2.26 5.32 -7.87
CA VAL A 41 -1.21 4.49 -8.47
C VAL A 41 -0.41 3.73 -7.40
N CYS A 42 -0.01 4.41 -6.32
CA CYS A 42 0.76 3.77 -5.25
C CYS A 42 -0.05 2.67 -4.54
N PHE A 43 -1.34 2.93 -4.29
CA PHE A 43 -2.28 1.95 -3.75
C PHE A 43 -2.42 0.72 -4.66
N ALA A 44 -2.64 0.91 -5.97
CA ALA A 44 -2.80 -0.18 -6.92
C ALA A 44 -1.53 -1.03 -7.08
N LEU A 45 -0.36 -0.37 -7.15
CA LEU A 45 0.94 -1.04 -7.21
C LEU A 45 1.18 -1.88 -5.96
N LEU A 46 0.90 -1.32 -4.80
CA LEU A 46 1.17 -2.00 -3.54
C LEU A 46 0.25 -3.22 -3.33
N PHE A 47 -1.04 -3.12 -3.67
CA PHE A 47 -1.94 -4.28 -3.70
C PHE A 47 -1.48 -5.35 -4.70
N SER A 48 -1.07 -4.95 -5.91
CA SER A 48 -0.57 -5.88 -6.91
C SER A 48 0.70 -6.61 -6.46
N ILE A 49 1.60 -5.91 -5.74
CA ILE A 49 2.81 -6.51 -5.16
C ILE A 49 2.45 -7.51 -4.05
N ILE A 50 1.52 -7.18 -3.16
CA ILE A 50 1.07 -8.11 -2.11
C ILE A 50 0.45 -9.36 -2.74
N ASP A 51 -0.42 -9.21 -3.73
CA ASP A 51 -1.05 -10.33 -4.42
C ASP A 51 -0.01 -11.20 -5.13
N LEU A 52 0.99 -10.57 -5.77
CA LEU A 52 2.11 -11.29 -6.39
C LEU A 52 2.94 -12.05 -5.36
N ILE A 53 3.26 -11.43 -4.22
CA ILE A 53 4.01 -12.07 -3.13
C ILE A 53 3.20 -13.24 -2.57
N ASN A 54 1.92 -13.05 -2.29
CA ASN A 54 1.04 -14.11 -1.80
C ASN A 54 0.95 -15.27 -2.80
N TYR A 55 0.85 -14.98 -4.10
CA TYR A 55 0.86 -15.98 -5.16
C TYR A 55 2.20 -16.73 -5.24
N CYS A 56 3.32 -16.01 -5.22
CA CYS A 56 4.67 -16.59 -5.26
C CYS A 56 4.99 -17.43 -4.01
N CYS A 57 4.67 -16.94 -2.82
CA CYS A 57 4.86 -17.67 -1.57
C CYS A 57 3.96 -18.91 -1.50
N GLY A 58 2.72 -18.82 -2.00
CA GLY A 58 1.81 -19.97 -2.11
C GLY A 58 2.32 -21.07 -3.05
N MET A 59 3.09 -20.73 -4.08
CA MET A 59 3.75 -21.72 -4.95
C MET A 59 4.96 -22.39 -4.29
N CYS A 60 5.56 -21.76 -3.28
CA CYS A 60 6.78 -22.23 -2.60
C CYS A 60 6.52 -22.91 -1.24
N GLN A 61 5.28 -22.94 -0.74
CA GLN A 61 4.93 -23.51 0.57
C GLN A 61 4.07 -24.78 0.47
N SER A 62 4.31 -25.72 1.39
CA SER A 62 3.45 -26.90 1.62
C SER A 62 2.15 -26.52 2.33
N HIS A 63 1.13 -27.37 2.17
CA HIS A 63 -0.33 -27.26 2.42
C HIS A 63 -0.84 -26.61 3.74
N GLU A 64 0.00 -26.08 4.63
CA GLU A 64 -0.39 -25.47 5.93
C GLU A 64 0.22 -24.08 6.21
N ALA A 65 0.77 -23.41 5.20
CA ALA A 65 1.36 -22.09 5.45
C ALA A 65 0.32 -20.96 5.43
N LYS A 66 0.24 -20.23 6.53
CA LYS A 66 -0.57 -19.02 6.67
C LYS A 66 -0.07 -17.91 5.71
N PRO A 67 -0.97 -17.22 4.99
CA PRO A 67 -0.60 -16.13 4.08
C PRO A 67 0.06 -14.96 4.84
N LEU A 68 0.90 -14.20 4.14
CA LEU A 68 1.81 -13.19 4.71
C LEU A 68 1.07 -11.96 5.30
N VAL A 69 -0.20 -11.78 4.95
CA VAL A 69 -1.08 -10.73 5.46
C VAL A 69 -2.44 -11.36 5.77
N GLU A 70 -2.63 -11.80 7.03
CA GLU A 70 -3.90 -12.41 7.49
C GLU A 70 -4.74 -11.41 8.32
N THR A 71 -4.10 -10.43 8.96
CA THR A 71 -4.75 -9.59 9.98
C THR A 71 -5.23 -8.26 9.41
N GLU A 72 -6.48 -7.89 9.71
CA GLU A 72 -7.10 -6.62 9.27
C GLU A 72 -6.21 -5.41 9.59
N THR A 73 -5.57 -5.41 10.76
CA THR A 73 -4.69 -4.34 11.23
C THR A 73 -3.41 -4.19 10.39
N GLN A 74 -2.86 -5.29 9.85
CA GLN A 74 -1.69 -5.24 8.95
C GLN A 74 -2.07 -4.62 7.60
N VAL A 75 -3.26 -4.96 7.08
CA VAL A 75 -3.79 -4.35 5.85
C VAL A 75 -3.96 -2.84 6.05
N TYR A 76 -4.52 -2.39 7.17
CA TYR A 76 -4.66 -0.95 7.45
C TYR A 76 -3.33 -0.21 7.49
N LEU A 77 -2.29 -0.80 8.10
CA LEU A 77 -0.96 -0.21 8.19
C LEU A 77 -0.34 -0.03 6.80
N VAL A 78 -0.46 -1.08 5.98
CA VAL A 78 0.07 -1.11 4.63
C VAL A 78 -0.67 -0.15 3.69
N VAL A 79 -2.00 -0.09 3.77
CA VAL A 79 -2.83 0.88 3.05
C VAL A 79 -2.50 2.32 3.46
N THR A 80 -2.37 2.58 4.76
CA THR A 80 -2.03 3.92 5.27
C THR A 80 -0.66 4.37 4.78
N THR A 81 0.32 3.45 4.77
CA THR A 81 1.66 3.73 4.24
C THR A 81 1.63 4.02 2.74
N ALA A 82 0.84 3.26 1.96
CA ALA A 82 0.64 3.49 0.53
C ALA A 82 0.02 4.87 0.24
N VAL A 83 -0.96 5.28 1.04
CA VAL A 83 -1.60 6.59 0.91
C VAL A 83 -0.63 7.72 1.21
N ILE A 84 0.15 7.61 2.30
CA ILE A 84 1.16 8.62 2.66
C ILE A 84 2.23 8.74 1.56
N MET A 85 2.74 7.61 1.08
CA MET A 85 3.75 7.56 0.02
C MET A 85 3.22 8.11 -1.31
N GLY A 86 2.06 7.65 -1.76
CA GLY A 86 1.44 8.13 -2.98
C GLY A 86 1.08 9.62 -2.93
N PHE A 87 0.70 10.13 -1.76
CA PHE A 87 0.44 11.55 -1.55
C PHE A 87 1.72 12.38 -1.63
N ILE A 88 2.80 11.96 -0.97
CA ILE A 88 4.10 12.64 -1.02
C ILE A 88 4.63 12.65 -2.46
N PHE A 89 4.61 11.51 -3.15
CA PHE A 89 5.08 11.44 -4.54
C PHE A 89 4.20 12.26 -5.49
N GLY A 90 2.88 12.17 -5.36
CA GLY A 90 1.96 12.96 -6.18
C GLY A 90 2.04 14.47 -5.94
N LEU A 91 2.35 14.90 -4.70
CA LEU A 91 2.66 16.30 -4.40
C LEU A 91 3.95 16.76 -5.08
N VAL A 92 5.02 15.96 -5.00
CA VAL A 92 6.30 16.27 -5.67
C VAL A 92 6.08 16.41 -7.18
N PHE A 93 5.40 15.45 -7.81
CA PHE A 93 5.09 15.53 -9.25
C PHE A 93 4.16 16.69 -9.63
N GLY A 94 3.17 17.01 -8.79
CA GLY A 94 2.26 18.13 -9.00
C GLY A 94 2.92 19.50 -8.84
N LEU A 95 3.90 19.63 -7.93
CA LEU A 95 4.66 20.87 -7.70
C LEU A 95 5.74 21.10 -8.76
N LEU A 96 6.25 20.06 -9.40
CA LEU A 96 7.34 20.13 -10.36
C LEU A 96 6.93 20.68 -11.74
N ASP A 97 5.67 21.09 -11.89
CA ASP A 97 5.06 21.59 -13.13
C ASP A 97 5.43 20.75 -14.37
N VAL A 98 5.36 19.43 -14.18
CA VAL A 98 5.85 18.38 -15.10
C VAL A 98 5.38 18.56 -16.55
N GLU A 99 4.21 19.16 -16.74
CA GLU A 99 3.56 19.33 -18.04
C GLU A 99 4.14 20.50 -18.85
N ASP A 100 4.71 21.52 -18.18
CA ASP A 100 5.20 22.75 -18.79
C ASP A 100 6.74 22.82 -18.87
N ALA A 101 7.44 21.90 -18.18
CA ALA A 101 8.89 21.76 -18.26
C ALA A 101 9.32 20.94 -19.48
N ASP A 102 10.23 21.51 -20.28
CA ASP A 102 10.82 20.85 -21.45
C ASP A 102 11.41 19.47 -21.07
N MET A 103 11.16 18.43 -21.87
CA MET A 103 11.46 17.02 -21.52
C MET A 103 12.91 16.77 -21.08
N GLY A 104 13.86 17.61 -21.53
CA GLY A 104 15.26 17.57 -21.10
C GLY A 104 15.48 18.10 -19.67
N HIS A 105 14.82 19.20 -19.30
CA HIS A 105 14.92 19.79 -17.96
C HIS A 105 14.14 18.98 -16.93
N LEU A 106 13.04 18.37 -17.37
CA LEU A 106 12.22 17.47 -16.57
C LEU A 106 13.00 16.24 -16.11
N LYS A 107 13.72 15.57 -17.02
CA LYS A 107 14.53 14.39 -16.67
C LYS A 107 15.62 14.69 -15.64
N VAL A 108 16.24 15.87 -15.72
CA VAL A 108 17.30 16.26 -14.78
C VAL A 108 16.71 16.60 -13.40
N ALA A 109 15.56 17.29 -13.35
CA ALA A 109 14.85 17.56 -12.11
C ALA A 109 14.33 16.27 -11.46
N LEU A 110 13.76 15.36 -12.27
CA LEU A 110 13.31 14.05 -11.83
C LEU A 110 14.46 13.17 -11.31
N LEU A 111 15.59 13.08 -12.01
CA LEU A 111 16.76 12.32 -11.54
C LEU A 111 17.33 12.86 -10.23
N ARG A 112 17.28 14.18 -10.02
CA ARG A 112 17.71 14.81 -8.76
C ARG A 112 16.75 14.46 -7.63
N ASP A 113 15.44 14.56 -7.85
CA ASP A 113 14.44 14.34 -6.81
C ASP A 113 14.15 12.84 -6.57
N GLU A 114 14.43 11.99 -7.56
CA GLU A 114 14.44 10.52 -7.46
C GLU A 114 15.46 10.06 -6.42
N SER A 115 16.63 10.70 -6.36
CA SER A 115 17.65 10.42 -5.34
C SER A 115 17.19 10.66 -3.90
N ILE A 116 16.16 11.51 -3.70
CA ILE A 116 15.54 11.83 -2.41
C ILE A 116 14.32 10.92 -2.16
N CYS A 117 13.57 10.55 -3.20
CA CYS A 117 12.42 9.66 -3.08
C CYS A 117 12.81 8.25 -2.64
N TYR A 118 13.92 7.70 -3.17
CA TYR A 118 14.39 6.36 -2.77
C TYR A 118 14.64 6.20 -1.26
N PRO A 119 15.43 7.08 -0.59
CA PRO A 119 15.67 6.95 0.83
C PRO A 119 14.43 7.23 1.67
N ILE A 120 13.58 8.19 1.28
CA ILE A 120 12.31 8.45 1.98
C ILE A 120 11.42 7.21 1.94
N GLY A 121 11.32 6.59 0.76
CA GLY A 121 10.54 5.39 0.60
C GLY A 121 11.11 4.19 1.35
N GLY A 122 12.43 4.04 1.36
CA GLY A 122 13.11 3.00 2.13
C GLY A 122 12.92 3.15 3.64
N VAL A 123 12.98 4.37 4.17
CA VAL A 123 12.76 4.65 5.60
C VAL A 123 11.30 4.40 5.97
N LEU A 124 10.35 4.93 5.21
CA LEU A 124 8.92 4.72 5.46
C LEU A 124 8.53 3.24 5.37
N GLY A 125 9.01 2.54 4.34
CA GLY A 125 8.79 1.11 4.17
C GLY A 125 9.43 0.29 5.29
N GLY A 126 10.65 0.66 5.72
CA GLY A 126 11.33 0.02 6.84
C GLY A 126 10.58 0.19 8.17
N ILE A 127 10.11 1.41 8.47
CA ILE A 127 9.28 1.68 9.66
C ILE A 127 7.98 0.88 9.58
N ALA A 128 7.29 0.91 8.44
CA ALA A 128 6.05 0.16 8.27
C ALA A 128 6.27 -1.34 8.46
N SER A 129 7.36 -1.89 7.93
CA SER A 129 7.73 -3.30 8.11
C SER A 129 8.05 -3.66 9.56
N ALA A 130 8.74 -2.77 10.30
CA ALA A 130 9.06 -3.00 11.71
C ALA A 130 7.78 -2.99 12.57
N ILE A 131 6.88 -2.02 12.35
CA ILE A 131 5.59 -1.96 13.04
C ILE A 131 4.76 -3.21 12.68
N ASN A 132 4.79 -3.64 11.41
CA ASN A 132 4.08 -4.84 10.99
C ASN A 132 4.60 -6.11 11.69
N GLN A 133 5.91 -6.20 11.93
CA GLN A 133 6.50 -7.32 12.67
C GLN A 133 6.10 -7.30 14.16
N TRP A 134 6.16 -6.14 14.81
CA TRP A 134 5.71 -5.98 16.20
C TRP A 134 4.23 -6.36 16.38
N LEU A 135 3.38 -5.93 15.46
CA LEU A 135 1.95 -6.23 15.50
C LEU A 135 1.65 -7.72 15.28
N ARG A 136 2.53 -8.40 14.54
CA ARG A 136 2.45 -9.85 14.34
C ARG A 136 2.81 -10.60 15.62
N GLU A 137 3.85 -10.18 16.34
CA GLU A 137 4.24 -10.79 17.62
C GLU A 137 3.13 -10.67 18.66
N GLU A 138 2.47 -9.51 18.77
CA GLU A 138 1.33 -9.33 19.68
C GLU A 138 0.14 -10.21 19.31
N SER A 139 -0.15 -10.37 18.01
CA SER A 139 -1.26 -11.20 17.53
C SER A 139 -1.06 -12.70 17.82
N ASP A 140 0.20 -13.18 17.78
CA ASP A 140 0.53 -14.57 18.10
C ASP A 140 0.41 -14.85 19.61
N ASP A 141 0.78 -13.90 20.48
CA ASP A 141 0.67 -14.01 21.94
C ASP A 141 -0.79 -14.05 22.43
N TYR A 142 -1.66 -13.22 21.85
CA TYR A 142 -3.10 -13.26 22.14
C TYR A 142 -3.74 -14.58 21.71
N LYS A 143 -3.37 -15.12 20.54
CA LYS A 143 -3.90 -16.40 20.05
C LYS A 143 -3.49 -17.55 20.97
N PHE A 144 -2.24 -17.57 21.45
CA PHE A 144 -1.77 -18.60 22.37
C PHE A 144 -2.53 -18.57 23.70
N ASN A 145 -2.65 -17.40 24.35
CA ASN A 145 -3.42 -17.26 25.59
C ASN A 145 -4.91 -17.65 25.42
N SER A 146 -5.51 -17.33 24.27
CA SER A 146 -6.92 -17.68 24.01
C SER A 146 -7.15 -19.19 23.81
N LEU A 147 -6.13 -19.94 23.38
CA LEU A 147 -6.20 -21.40 23.27
C LEU A 147 -6.02 -22.03 24.65
N GLU A 148 -5.05 -21.56 25.44
CA GLU A 148 -4.83 -22.05 26.80
C GLU A 148 -6.06 -21.83 27.70
N THR A 149 -6.76 -20.69 27.53
CA THR A 149 -8.00 -20.41 28.28
C THR A 149 -9.17 -21.28 27.83
N ASN A 150 -9.31 -21.55 26.52
CA ASN A 150 -10.37 -22.45 26.02
C ASN A 150 -10.15 -23.91 26.45
N GLU A 151 -8.90 -24.40 26.40
CA GLU A 151 -8.60 -25.78 26.83
C GLU A 151 -8.85 -25.97 28.34
N LEU A 152 -8.65 -24.93 29.15
CA LEU A 152 -8.95 -24.96 30.59
C LEU A 152 -10.45 -24.87 30.89
N ASP A 153 -11.21 -24.06 30.14
CA ASP A 153 -12.66 -23.97 30.30
C ASP A 153 -13.37 -25.26 29.85
N ASP A 154 -12.84 -25.97 28.83
CA ASP A 154 -13.41 -27.24 28.35
C ASP A 154 -13.15 -28.42 29.33
N GLU A 155 -12.09 -28.41 30.14
CA GLU A 155 -11.81 -29.47 31.12
C GLU A 155 -12.69 -29.40 32.39
N ASP A 156 -13.25 -28.22 32.73
CA ASP A 156 -14.09 -28.03 33.93
C ASP A 156 -15.58 -28.40 33.73
N ASP A 157 -16.04 -28.63 32.49
CA ASP A 157 -17.45 -28.92 32.16
C ASP A 157 -17.77 -30.44 32.06
N ASP A 158 -16.78 -31.33 32.16
CA ASP A 158 -16.96 -32.79 32.02
C ASP A 158 -17.24 -33.56 33.33
N ASP A 159 -17.42 -32.85 34.46
CA ASP A 159 -17.57 -33.46 35.80
C ASP A 159 -18.99 -33.26 36.41
N TYR A 160 -20.05 -33.70 35.71
CA TYR A 160 -21.41 -33.85 36.31
C TYR A 160 -22.29 -34.95 35.70
#